data_AF-A0A8T7EU72-F1
#
_entry.id   AF-A0A8T7EU72-F1
#
_cell.length_a   1.000
_cell.length_b   1.000
_cell.length_c   1.000
_cell.angle_alpha   90.00
_cell.angle_beta   90.00
_cell.angle_gamma   90.00
#
_symmetry.space_group_name_H-M   'P 1'
#
loop_
_entity.id
_entity.type
_entity.pdbx_description
1 polymer ?
#
loop_
_entity_poly.entity_id
_entity_poly.type
_entity_poly.pdbx_seq_one_letter_code
_entity_poly.pdbx_strand_id
1 'polypeptide(L)'
;MLHVAEHRAAWPSKKLQMSEAVIQVDGIRQWVTFAMLAVNADDFAQIGAAYEASIGYAPGRIGHAEARLLKLRPLIEFAVAWISANRT
;
A
#
# COMPACT_ATOMS: atom_id res chain seq x y z
N MET A 1 -3.10 -1.31 -3.21
CA MET A 1 -2.75 -2.62 -2.62
C MET A 1 -1.73 -2.49 -1.51
N LEU A 2 -0.56 -1.90 -1.76
CA LEU A 2 0.50 -1.75 -0.75
C LEU A 2 0.14 -0.82 0.42
N HIS A 3 -0.84 0.08 0.26
CA HIS A 3 -1.44 0.79 1.40
C HIS A 3 -1.98 -0.15 2.50
N VAL A 4 -2.46 -1.35 2.15
CA VAL A 4 -2.87 -2.36 3.15
C VAL A 4 -1.67 -2.84 3.96
N ALA A 5 -0.50 -2.97 3.33
CA ALA A 5 0.74 -3.30 4.04
C ALA A 5 1.16 -2.15 4.97
N GLU A 6 1.04 -0.89 4.55
CA GLU A 6 1.29 0.26 5.42
C GLU A 6 0.35 0.29 6.64
N HIS A 7 -0.91 -0.08 6.48
CA HIS A 7 -1.82 -0.20 7.62
C HIS A 7 -1.37 -1.26 8.63
N ARG A 8 -0.78 -2.37 8.16
CA ARG A 8 -0.36 -3.52 8.99
C ARG A 8 1.05 -3.40 9.56
N ALA A 9 1.97 -2.78 8.82
CA ALA A 9 3.37 -2.64 9.22
C ALA A 9 3.53 -1.65 10.37
N ALA A 10 4.58 -1.84 11.16
CA ALA A 10 4.99 -0.92 12.21
C ALA A 10 6.35 -0.32 11.84
N TRP A 11 6.46 1.01 11.85
CA TRP A 11 7.71 1.76 11.65
C TRP A 11 7.65 3.07 12.48
N PRO A 12 8.79 3.68 12.84
CA PRO A 12 8.81 4.74 13.87
C PRO A 12 8.04 6.01 13.50
N SER A 13 8.09 6.46 12.24
CA SER A 13 7.38 7.66 11.77
C SER A 13 5.91 7.44 11.37
N LYS A 14 5.35 6.25 11.61
CA LYS A 14 3.97 5.94 11.28
C LYS A 14 3.04 6.86 12.05
N LYS A 15 2.21 7.62 11.32
CA LYS A 15 1.30 8.60 11.93
C LYS A 15 -0.06 8.62 11.25
N LEU A 16 -1.07 9.00 12.01
CA LEU A 16 -2.37 9.37 11.49
C LEU A 16 -2.39 10.86 11.15
N GLN A 17 -3.22 11.21 10.19
CA GLN A 17 -3.58 12.59 9.83
C GLN A 17 -5.10 12.73 9.85
N MET A 18 -5.59 13.92 10.15
CA MET A 18 -7.01 14.23 10.02
C MET A 18 -7.32 14.46 8.54
N SER A 19 -8.37 13.81 8.06
CA SER A 19 -8.91 13.96 6.72
C SER A 19 -10.38 14.33 6.82
N GLU A 20 -10.88 15.06 5.84
CA GLU A 20 -12.26 15.48 5.79
C GLU A 20 -12.87 15.02 4.47
N ALA A 21 -14.06 14.44 4.55
CA ALA A 21 -14.82 14.08 3.37
C ALA A 21 -16.29 14.41 3.59
N VAL A 22 -16.97 14.68 2.48
CA VAL A 22 -18.42 14.83 2.49
C VAL A 22 -19.04 13.44 2.32
N ILE A 23 -19.70 12.95 3.37
CA ILE A 23 -20.35 11.65 3.37
C ILE A 23 -21.83 11.80 3.73
N GLN A 24 -22.60 10.74 3.51
CA GLN A 24 -23.99 10.68 3.95
C GLN A 24 -24.03 10.07 5.36
N VAL A 25 -24.58 10.82 6.32
CA VAL A 25 -24.86 10.36 7.69
C VAL A 25 -26.36 10.47 7.90
N ASP A 26 -27.02 9.32 8.14
CA ASP A 26 -28.47 9.23 8.33
C ASP A 26 -29.30 9.92 7.23
N GLY A 27 -28.88 9.77 5.98
CA GLY A 27 -29.57 10.36 4.83
C GLY A 27 -29.23 11.82 4.54
N ILE A 28 -28.41 12.47 5.37
CA ILE A 28 -28.01 13.88 5.22
C ILE A 28 -26.54 13.96 4.80
N ARG A 29 -26.25 14.80 3.81
CA ARG A 29 -24.89 15.07 3.36
C ARG A 29 -24.16 15.97 4.36
N GLN A 30 -23.06 15.50 4.94
CA GLN A 30 -22.32 16.18 6.00
C GLN A 30 -20.82 16.15 5.73
N TRP A 31 -20.11 17.22 6.11
CA TRP A 31 -18.66 17.18 6.24
C TRP A 31 -18.30 16.39 7.50
N VAL A 32 -17.47 15.36 7.35
CA VAL A 32 -17.02 14.52 8.45
C VAL A 32 -15.50 14.48 8.46
N THR A 33 -14.94 14.83 9.62
CA THR A 33 -13.52 14.72 9.91
C THR A 33 -13.23 13.35 10.53
N PHE A 34 -12.23 12.65 10.03
CA PHE A 34 -11.80 11.34 10.52
C PHE A 34 -10.29 11.18 10.44
N ALA A 35 -9.74 10.35 11.34
CA ALA A 35 -8.33 10.02 11.32
C ALA A 35 -8.05 8.95 10.26
N MET A 36 -7.02 9.18 9.43
CA MET A 36 -6.55 8.24 8.41
C MET A 36 -5.03 8.11 8.50
N LEU A 37 -4.48 6.97 8.06
CA LEU A 37 -3.04 6.81 7.95
C LEU A 37 -2.45 7.81 6.95
N ALA A 38 -1.37 8.47 7.32
CA ALA A 38 -0.56 9.25 6.38
C ALA A 38 0.22 8.28 5.47
N VAL A 39 -0.40 7.87 4.37
CA VAL A 39 0.17 6.91 3.41
C VAL A 39 1.29 7.52 2.57
N ASN A 40 2.26 6.69 2.19
CA ASN A 40 3.39 7.04 1.32
C ASN A 40 3.59 5.96 0.25
N ALA A 41 3.61 6.36 -1.02
CA ALA A 41 3.77 5.48 -2.17
C ALA A 41 5.15 5.57 -2.86
N ASP A 42 6.06 6.41 -2.38
CA ASP A 42 7.33 6.73 -3.05
C ASP A 42 8.25 5.50 -3.21
N ASP A 43 8.17 4.55 -2.27
CA ASP A 43 8.98 3.33 -2.24
C ASP A 43 8.27 2.09 -2.83
N PHE A 44 7.03 2.23 -3.33
CA PHE A 44 6.25 1.08 -3.81
C PHE A 44 6.90 0.35 -4.99
N ALA A 45 7.56 1.09 -5.88
CA ALA A 45 8.31 0.49 -6.99
C ALA A 45 9.50 -0.35 -6.48
N GLN A 46 10.17 0.10 -5.42
CA GLN A 46 11.29 -0.62 -4.80
C GLN A 46 10.81 -1.90 -4.11
N ILE A 47 9.70 -1.82 -3.37
CA ILE A 47 9.05 -2.98 -2.75
C ILE A 47 8.67 -4.00 -3.83
N GLY A 48 8.08 -3.56 -4.94
CA GLY A 48 7.70 -4.41 -6.07
C GLY A 48 8.91 -5.14 -6.66
N ALA A 49 9.97 -4.40 -6.98
CA ALA A 49 11.20 -4.98 -7.55
C ALA A 49 11.88 -5.96 -6.57
N ALA A 50 11.94 -5.61 -5.28
CA ALA A 50 12.50 -6.48 -4.25
C ALA A 50 11.69 -7.78 -4.09
N TYR A 51 10.37 -7.69 -4.16
CA TYR A 51 9.50 -8.86 -4.11
C TYR A 51 9.69 -9.75 -5.34
N GLU A 52 9.67 -9.18 -6.55
CA GLU A 52 9.91 -9.90 -7.81
C GLU A 52 11.26 -10.64 -7.76
N ALA A 53 12.32 -9.97 -7.33
CA ALA A 53 13.65 -10.57 -7.14
C ALA A 53 13.64 -11.72 -6.11
N SER A 54 12.94 -11.57 -4.98
CA SER A 54 12.89 -12.57 -3.91
C SER A 54 12.24 -13.90 -4.32
N ILE A 55 11.34 -13.88 -5.31
CA ILE A 55 10.64 -15.07 -5.80
C ILE A 55 11.11 -15.49 -7.21
N GLY A 56 12.13 -14.82 -7.76
CA GLY A 56 12.59 -15.04 -9.12
C GLY A 56 11.52 -14.78 -10.18
N TYR A 57 10.63 -13.80 -9.96
CA TYR A 57 9.56 -13.48 -10.89
C TYR A 57 10.09 -12.69 -12.09
N ALA A 58 9.68 -13.09 -13.29
CA ALA A 58 9.90 -12.33 -14.51
C ALA A 58 8.54 -11.88 -15.07
N PRO A 59 8.35 -10.58 -15.33
CA PRO A 59 7.14 -10.09 -16.00
C PRO A 59 6.91 -10.73 -17.37
N GLY A 60 5.64 -10.93 -17.71
CA GLY A 60 5.23 -11.42 -19.03
C GLY A 60 4.77 -10.28 -19.95
N ARG A 61 4.30 -10.63 -21.15
CA ARG A 61 3.67 -9.68 -22.08
C ARG A 61 2.21 -10.03 -22.31
N ILE A 62 1.34 -9.03 -22.28
CA ILE A 62 -0.05 -9.11 -22.77
C ILE A 62 -0.15 -8.14 -23.95
N GLY A 63 -0.12 -8.68 -25.16
CA GLY A 63 0.06 -7.90 -26.39
C GLY A 63 1.39 -7.13 -26.36
N HIS A 64 1.32 -5.79 -26.42
CA HIS A 64 2.49 -4.92 -26.39
C HIS A 64 2.91 -4.45 -24.98
N ALA A 65 2.12 -4.73 -23.95
CA ALA A 65 2.39 -4.28 -22.59
C ALA A 65 3.12 -5.34 -21.77
N GLU A 66 4.11 -4.91 -20.98
CA GLU A 66 4.68 -5.74 -19.91
C GLU A 66 3.68 -5.82 -18.75
N ALA A 67 3.40 -7.03 -18.28
CA ALA A 67 2.35 -7.29 -17.30
C ALA A 67 2.85 -8.21 -16.18
N ARG A 68 2.26 -8.02 -15.00
CA ARG A 68 2.52 -8.82 -13.81
C ARG A 68 1.22 -9.46 -13.32
N LEU A 69 1.30 -10.74 -13.00
CA LEU A 69 0.26 -11.49 -12.30
C LEU A 69 0.89 -12.07 -11.04
N LEU A 70 0.59 -11.47 -9.90
CA LEU A 70 1.19 -11.79 -8.61
C LEU A 70 0.12 -12.28 -7.63
N LYS A 71 0.51 -13.20 -6.74
CA LYS A 71 -0.35 -13.58 -5.61
C LYS A 71 -0.35 -12.45 -4.59
N LEU A 72 -1.53 -11.89 -4.33
CA LEU A 72 -1.66 -10.70 -3.48
C LEU A 72 -1.22 -10.93 -2.03
N ARG A 73 -1.61 -12.05 -1.41
CA ARG A 73 -1.31 -12.31 0.00
C ARG A 73 0.21 -12.37 0.27
N PRO A 74 1.01 -13.18 -0.45
CA PRO A 74 2.46 -13.16 -0.28
C PRO A 74 3.11 -11.80 -0.54
N LEU A 75 2.62 -11.03 -1.53
CA LEU A 75 3.11 -9.67 -1.77
C LEU A 75 2.84 -8.74 -0.58
N ILE A 76 1.65 -8.79 0.02
CA ILE A 76 1.32 -7.98 1.20
C ILE A 76 2.19 -8.38 2.39
N GLU A 77 2.37 -9.68 2.64
CA GLU A 77 3.21 -10.18 3.75
C GLU A 77 4.66 -9.74 3.59
N PHE A 78 5.22 -9.85 2.38
CA PHE A 78 6.54 -9.32 2.06
C PHE A 78 6.62 -7.81 2.29
N ALA A 79 5.66 -7.05 1.77
CA ALA A 79 5.66 -5.60 1.88
C ALA A 79 5.54 -5.12 3.33
N VAL A 80 4.80 -5.83 4.19
CA VAL A 80 4.72 -5.52 5.63
C VAL A 80 6.11 -5.62 6.27
N ALA A 81 6.82 -6.72 6.03
CA ALA A 81 8.16 -6.92 6.57
C ALA A 81 9.16 -5.89 6.03
N TRP A 82 9.10 -5.61 4.72
CA TRP A 82 9.96 -4.62 4.07
C TRP A 82 9.74 -3.21 4.64
N ILE A 83 8.49 -2.76 4.74
CA ILE A 83 8.17 -1.43 5.28
C ILE A 83 8.66 -1.30 6.73
N SER A 84 8.45 -2.33 7.56
CA SER A 84 8.92 -2.34 8.95
C SER A 84 10.43 -2.31 9.09
N ALA A 85 11.18 -2.82 8.12
CA ALA A 85 12.65 -2.85 8.15
C ALA A 85 13.29 -1.59 7.53
N ASN A 86 12.62 -0.95 6.56
CA ASN A 86 13.23 0.07 5.71
C ASN A 86 12.74 1.49 5.97
N ARG A 87 11.55 1.68 6.56
CA ARG A 87 11.04 3.02 6.88
C ARG A 87 11.46 3.45 8.27
N THR A 88 11.82 4.72 8.40
CA THR A 88 12.17 5.40 9.65
C THR A 88 11.07 6.35 10.05
#